data_AF-A0A9D5LH20-F1
#
_entry.id   AF-A0A9D5LH20-F1
#
_cell.length_a   1.000
_cell.length_b   1.000
_cell.length_c   1.000
_cell.angle_alpha   90.00
_cell.angle_beta   90.00
_cell.angle_gamma   90.00
#
_symmetry.space_group_name_H-M   'P 1'
#
loop_
_entity.id
_entity.type
_entity.pdbx_description
1 polymer ?
#
loop_
_entity_poly.entity_id
_entity_poly.type
_entity_poly.pdbx_seq_one_letter_code
_entity_poly.pdbx_strand_id
1 'polypeptide(L)'
;MIYTVEESLHNFQFWSGGKDRADKCSIEELDSIEEFLEEIAPEEGWTDSGINDMFWFEFDTLAQHLGYKNEEDFDLQHDPNYLDDDDLEEFIEEWFADFLQSIKDREGIDGMVGLYENCFFGDYMDFALTDEEKEEAEDAFDYPDWIGERIYNHLLTVKASDLMEALFEDDNGHENLTDFPTKEQFRKEMMCKYKKSEQQ
;
A
#
# COMPACT_ATOMS: atom_id res chain seq x y z
N MET A 1 17.92 -33.59 36.17
CA MET A 1 18.88 -33.55 35.05
C MET A 1 18.22 -32.73 33.98
N ILE A 2 18.86 -31.65 33.56
CA ILE A 2 18.41 -30.84 32.41
C ILE A 2 19.32 -31.25 31.25
N TYR A 3 18.74 -31.52 30.09
CA TYR A 3 19.46 -31.72 28.85
C TYR A 3 18.71 -30.96 27.75
N THR A 4 19.45 -30.36 26.83
CA THR A 4 18.92 -29.55 25.73
C THR A 4 19.09 -30.32 24.44
N VAL A 5 18.09 -30.22 23.55
CA VAL A 5 18.14 -30.74 22.18
C VAL A 5 17.99 -29.54 21.28
N GLU A 6 18.87 -29.45 20.29
CA GLU A 6 18.85 -28.44 19.24
C GLU A 6 18.23 -29.09 18.01
N GLU A 7 17.10 -28.54 17.57
CA GLU A 7 16.33 -29.03 16.44
C GLU A 7 15.79 -27.83 15.67
N SER A 8 15.84 -27.92 14.33
CA SER A 8 15.40 -26.83 13.47
C SER A 8 13.91 -26.55 13.62
N LEU A 9 13.52 -25.28 13.44
CA LEU A 9 12.12 -24.86 13.41
C LEU A 9 11.30 -25.63 12.36
N HIS A 10 11.94 -26.12 11.30
CA HIS A 10 11.30 -26.99 10.30
C HIS A 10 10.69 -28.27 10.86
N ASN A 11 11.29 -28.81 11.93
CA ASN A 11 10.81 -30.02 12.59
C ASN A 11 10.01 -29.72 13.86
N PHE A 12 9.96 -28.45 14.28
CA PHE A 12 9.25 -28.02 15.47
C PHE A 12 7.75 -28.33 15.34
N GLN A 13 7.19 -28.93 16.38
CA GLN A 13 5.78 -29.33 16.40
C GLN A 13 4.92 -28.18 16.92
N PHE A 14 4.64 -27.19 16.08
CA PHE A 14 3.73 -26.08 16.44
C PHE A 14 2.31 -26.58 16.77
N TRP A 15 1.62 -25.85 17.65
CA TRP A 15 0.22 -26.13 18.01
C TRP A 15 -0.65 -24.88 18.06
N SER A 16 -1.96 -25.08 17.92
CA SER A 16 -2.98 -24.03 17.98
C SER A 16 -2.64 -22.85 17.05
N GLY A 17 -2.80 -21.59 17.48
CA GLY A 17 -2.53 -20.44 16.60
C GLY A 17 -1.06 -20.30 16.19
N GLY A 18 -0.11 -20.82 16.97
CA GLY A 18 1.30 -20.87 16.56
C GLY A 18 1.49 -21.76 15.31
N LYS A 19 0.72 -22.84 15.21
CA LYS A 19 0.71 -23.69 14.02
C LYS A 19 0.10 -22.97 12.82
N ASP A 20 -1.04 -22.31 13.01
CA ASP A 20 -1.70 -21.56 11.92
C ASP A 20 -0.79 -20.48 11.34
N ARG A 21 0.09 -19.91 12.17
CA ARG A 21 1.09 -18.91 11.77
C ARG A 21 2.29 -19.54 11.07
N ALA A 22 2.89 -20.58 11.66
CA ALA A 22 4.01 -21.29 11.05
C ALA A 22 3.67 -21.92 9.70
N ASP A 23 2.43 -22.40 9.52
CA ASP A 23 1.95 -22.97 8.25
C ASP A 23 1.91 -21.95 7.09
N LYS A 24 1.90 -20.64 7.39
CA LYS A 24 1.92 -19.57 6.38
C LYS A 24 3.32 -19.14 5.97
N CYS A 25 4.31 -19.36 6.83
CA CYS A 25 5.70 -19.05 6.54
C CYS A 25 6.24 -20.01 5.48
N SER A 26 7.02 -19.46 4.54
CA SER A 26 7.92 -20.22 3.71
C SER A 26 9.06 -20.84 4.54
N ILE A 27 9.79 -21.78 3.92
CA ILE A 27 10.93 -22.44 4.56
C ILE A 27 12.02 -21.40 4.86
N GLU A 28 12.27 -20.50 3.92
CA GLU A 28 13.28 -19.45 4.05
C GLU A 28 12.94 -18.43 5.16
N GLU A 29 11.66 -18.13 5.36
CA GLU A 29 11.22 -17.29 6.48
C GLU A 29 11.36 -18.00 7.82
N LEU A 30 11.07 -19.31 7.88
CA LEU A 30 11.30 -20.10 9.09
C LEU A 30 12.80 -20.18 9.43
N ASP A 31 13.67 -20.37 8.45
CA ASP A 31 15.13 -20.31 8.63
C ASP A 31 15.56 -18.94 9.18
N SER A 32 15.02 -17.83 8.64
CA SER A 32 15.34 -16.49 9.11
C SER A 32 14.82 -16.21 10.54
N ILE A 33 13.63 -16.73 10.88
CA ILE A 33 13.09 -16.65 12.24
C ILE A 33 13.93 -17.49 13.20
N GLU A 34 14.42 -18.67 12.79
CA GLU A 34 15.28 -19.52 13.59
C GLU A 34 16.55 -18.77 13.99
N GLU A 35 17.26 -18.18 13.02
CA GLU A 35 18.44 -17.35 13.26
C GLU A 35 18.14 -16.20 14.23
N PHE A 36 17.01 -15.50 14.05
CA PHE A 36 16.60 -14.42 14.94
C PHE A 36 16.34 -14.89 16.37
N LEU A 37 15.61 -16.00 16.54
CA LEU A 37 15.32 -16.55 17.86
C LEU A 37 16.60 -17.01 18.57
N GLU A 38 17.61 -17.49 17.85
CA GLU A 38 18.92 -17.79 18.42
C GLU A 38 19.64 -16.52 18.90
N GLU A 39 19.56 -15.42 18.16
CA GLU A 39 20.16 -14.14 18.55
C GLU A 39 19.53 -13.55 19.82
N ILE A 40 18.21 -13.68 19.96
CA ILE A 40 17.46 -13.16 21.11
C ILE A 40 17.22 -14.23 22.19
N ALA A 41 17.89 -15.37 22.10
CA ALA A 41 17.66 -16.49 23.00
C ALA A 41 17.92 -16.12 24.47
N PRO A 42 17.04 -16.54 25.40
CA PRO A 42 17.32 -16.46 26.83
C PRO A 42 18.60 -17.23 27.22
N GLU A 43 19.24 -16.90 28.35
CA GLU A 43 20.43 -17.63 28.82
C GLU A 43 20.16 -19.13 29.01
N GLU A 44 18.95 -19.48 29.45
CA GLU A 44 18.47 -20.87 29.58
C GLU A 44 18.01 -21.52 28.27
N GLY A 45 18.00 -20.77 27.17
CA GLY A 45 17.45 -21.16 25.87
C GLY A 45 15.92 -21.03 25.81
N TRP A 46 15.38 -21.22 24.60
CA TRP A 46 13.94 -21.25 24.40
C TRP A 46 13.31 -22.54 24.91
N THR A 47 12.10 -22.44 25.45
CA THR A 47 11.23 -23.60 25.68
C THR A 47 10.30 -23.77 24.49
N ASP A 48 9.81 -24.98 24.25
CA ASP A 48 8.81 -25.23 23.18
C ASP A 48 7.62 -24.29 23.31
N SER A 49 7.10 -24.07 24.53
CA SER A 49 5.99 -23.14 24.74
C SER A 49 6.39 -21.69 24.42
N GLY A 50 7.61 -21.29 24.75
CA GLY A 50 8.13 -19.97 24.38
C GLY A 50 8.21 -19.76 22.87
N ILE A 51 8.73 -20.75 22.13
CA ILE A 51 8.77 -20.70 20.65
C ILE A 51 7.35 -20.63 20.09
N ASN A 52 6.45 -21.50 20.55
CA ASN A 52 5.07 -21.50 20.06
C ASN A 52 4.33 -20.20 20.39
N ASP A 53 4.58 -19.61 21.57
CA ASP A 53 3.99 -18.34 21.98
C ASP A 53 4.54 -17.17 21.14
N MET A 54 5.80 -17.21 20.69
CA MET A 54 6.32 -16.23 19.74
C MET A 54 5.53 -16.24 18.43
N PHE A 55 5.24 -17.44 17.90
CA PHE A 55 4.44 -17.58 16.68
C PHE A 55 2.95 -17.25 16.90
N TRP A 56 2.41 -17.46 18.10
CA TRP A 56 0.99 -17.26 18.35
C TRP A 56 0.64 -15.83 18.81
N PHE A 57 1.34 -15.31 19.82
CA PHE A 57 0.96 -14.06 20.49
C PHE A 57 1.86 -12.89 20.14
N GLU A 58 3.10 -13.14 19.73
CA GLU A 58 4.12 -12.11 19.47
C GLU A 58 4.53 -12.09 18.00
N PHE A 59 3.64 -12.53 17.09
CA PHE A 59 3.97 -12.68 15.67
C PHE A 59 4.33 -11.36 14.98
N ASP A 60 3.80 -10.23 15.46
CA ASP A 60 4.23 -8.89 15.01
C ASP A 60 5.75 -8.72 15.08
N THR A 61 6.40 -9.26 16.12
CA THR A 61 7.86 -9.20 16.27
C THR A 61 8.57 -10.01 15.18
N LEU A 62 8.04 -11.20 14.87
CA LEU A 62 8.60 -12.08 13.84
C LEU A 62 8.37 -11.48 12.44
N ALA A 63 7.18 -10.94 12.19
CA ALA A 63 6.85 -10.27 10.94
C ALA A 63 7.76 -9.06 10.69
N GLN A 64 8.03 -8.26 11.72
CA GLN A 64 8.97 -7.14 11.64
C GLN A 64 10.41 -7.57 11.35
N HIS A 65 10.86 -8.68 11.95
CA HIS A 65 12.16 -9.27 11.62
C HIS A 65 12.26 -9.69 10.15
N LEU A 66 11.19 -10.28 9.62
CA LEU A 66 11.08 -10.67 8.21
C LEU A 66 10.92 -9.47 7.24
N GLY A 67 10.77 -8.24 7.75
CA GLY A 67 10.66 -7.02 6.95
C GLY A 67 9.24 -6.54 6.69
N TYR A 68 8.23 -7.17 7.29
CA TYR A 68 6.84 -6.72 7.24
C TYR A 68 6.55 -5.66 8.31
N LYS A 69 5.51 -4.84 8.14
CA LYS A 69 5.13 -3.84 9.15
C LYS A 69 4.63 -4.49 10.44
N ASN A 70 3.85 -5.57 10.30
CA ASN A 70 3.18 -6.31 11.37
C ASN A 70 2.59 -7.63 10.83
N GLU A 71 1.89 -8.36 11.69
CA GLU A 71 1.16 -9.61 11.36
C GLU A 71 0.11 -9.42 10.25
N GLU A 72 -0.59 -8.29 10.21
CA GLU A 72 -1.60 -8.01 9.18
C GLU A 72 -0.97 -7.80 7.79
N ASP A 73 0.19 -7.12 7.73
CA ASP A 73 0.96 -6.92 6.50
C ASP A 73 1.55 -8.24 5.99
N PHE A 74 2.08 -9.08 6.89
CA PHE A 74 2.50 -10.44 6.55
C PHE A 74 1.35 -11.25 5.94
N ASP A 75 0.18 -11.23 6.57
CA ASP A 75 -1.00 -11.95 6.09
C ASP A 75 -1.50 -11.44 4.74
N LEU A 76 -1.44 -10.12 4.52
CA LEU A 76 -1.84 -9.49 3.27
C LEU A 76 -0.93 -9.94 2.12
N GLN A 77 0.39 -9.91 2.32
CA GLN A 77 1.38 -10.27 1.30
C GLN A 77 1.42 -11.78 1.01
N HIS A 78 0.98 -12.60 1.96
CA HIS A 78 0.79 -14.05 1.77
C HIS A 78 -0.59 -14.44 1.21
N ASP A 79 -1.48 -13.48 0.94
CA ASP A 79 -2.73 -13.78 0.24
C ASP A 79 -2.40 -14.24 -1.19
N PRO A 80 -2.93 -15.38 -1.67
CA PRO A 80 -2.64 -15.86 -3.02
C PRO A 80 -3.13 -14.92 -4.14
N ASN A 81 -3.92 -13.90 -3.79
CA ASN A 81 -4.40 -12.86 -4.71
C ASN A 81 -3.82 -11.49 -4.34
N TYR A 82 -2.71 -11.45 -3.59
CA TYR A 82 -1.97 -10.22 -3.35
C TYR A 82 -1.59 -9.60 -4.70
N LEU A 83 -1.79 -8.29 -4.82
CA LEU A 83 -1.39 -7.50 -5.98
C LEU A 83 -0.15 -6.71 -5.58
N ASP A 84 0.98 -7.01 -6.21
CA ASP A 84 2.19 -6.21 -6.05
C ASP A 84 2.06 -4.87 -6.80
N ASP A 85 3.09 -4.03 -6.73
CA ASP A 85 3.02 -2.69 -7.34
C ASP A 85 2.96 -2.76 -8.87
N ASP A 86 3.53 -3.79 -9.51
CA ASP A 86 3.44 -4.00 -10.95
C ASP A 86 2.01 -4.44 -11.34
N ASP A 87 1.40 -5.33 -10.55
CA ASP A 87 0.00 -5.73 -10.74
C ASP A 87 -0.96 -4.55 -10.57
N LEU A 88 -0.68 -3.65 -9.62
CA LEU A 88 -1.51 -2.46 -9.38
C LEU A 88 -1.47 -1.45 -10.53
N GLU A 89 -0.34 -1.35 -11.23
CA GLU A 89 -0.21 -0.49 -12.40
C GLU A 89 -1.21 -0.87 -13.50
N GLU A 90 -1.63 -2.15 -13.59
CA GLU A 90 -2.65 -2.58 -14.55
C GLU A 90 -4.04 -1.98 -14.29
N PHE A 91 -4.33 -1.56 -13.05
CA PHE A 91 -5.66 -1.07 -12.64
C PHE A 91 -5.75 0.44 -12.45
N ILE A 92 -4.61 1.12 -12.32
CA ILE A 92 -4.60 2.51 -11.86
C ILE A 92 -5.28 3.48 -12.84
N GLU A 93 -5.19 3.28 -14.16
CA GLU A 93 -5.77 4.20 -15.13
C GLU A 93 -7.31 4.22 -15.06
N GLU A 94 -7.95 3.04 -15.00
CA GLU A 94 -9.41 2.93 -14.88
C GLU A 94 -9.87 3.46 -13.52
N TRP A 95 -9.18 3.06 -12.44
CA TRP A 95 -9.49 3.54 -11.10
C TRP A 95 -9.33 5.06 -10.98
N PHE A 96 -8.28 5.63 -11.56
CA PHE A 96 -7.99 7.05 -11.50
C PHE A 96 -9.02 7.86 -12.29
N ALA A 97 -9.50 7.37 -13.43
CA ALA A 97 -10.58 8.03 -14.17
C ALA A 97 -11.88 8.14 -13.35
N ASP A 98 -12.25 7.06 -12.67
CA ASP A 98 -13.41 7.05 -11.75
C ASP A 98 -13.19 7.98 -10.55
N PHE A 99 -11.99 7.94 -9.97
CA PHE A 99 -11.60 8.80 -8.86
C PHE A 99 -11.63 10.28 -9.24
N LEU A 100 -11.07 10.64 -10.41
CA LEU A 100 -11.05 11.99 -10.94
C LEU A 100 -12.47 12.51 -11.19
N GLN A 101 -13.35 11.66 -11.74
CA GLN A 101 -14.77 12.01 -11.88
C GLN A 101 -15.43 12.28 -10.53
N SER A 102 -15.11 11.47 -9.50
CA SER A 102 -15.65 11.66 -8.16
C SER A 102 -15.22 12.98 -7.52
N ILE A 103 -13.96 13.40 -7.71
CA ILE A 103 -13.48 14.71 -7.23
C ILE A 103 -14.21 15.82 -8.00
N LYS A 104 -14.33 15.70 -9.33
CA LYS A 104 -15.02 16.71 -10.15
C LYS A 104 -16.46 16.92 -9.71
N ASP A 105 -17.16 15.84 -9.37
CA ASP A 105 -18.56 15.91 -8.90
C ASP A 105 -18.69 16.51 -7.50
N ARG A 106 -17.68 16.34 -6.63
CA ARG A 106 -17.73 16.68 -5.21
C ARG A 106 -17.13 18.04 -4.89
N GLU A 107 -16.06 18.41 -5.58
CA GLU A 107 -15.20 19.58 -5.32
C GLU A 107 -15.09 20.50 -6.53
N GLY A 108 -15.56 20.08 -7.71
CA GLY A 108 -15.52 20.91 -8.92
C GLY A 108 -14.10 21.21 -9.40
N ILE A 109 -13.92 22.43 -9.91
CA ILE A 109 -12.66 22.89 -10.50
C ILE A 109 -11.55 23.00 -9.44
N ASP A 110 -11.88 23.49 -8.25
CA ASP A 110 -10.92 23.65 -7.15
C ASP A 110 -10.28 22.31 -6.77
N GLY A 111 -11.08 21.23 -6.73
CA GLY A 111 -10.57 19.88 -6.48
C GLY A 111 -9.65 19.36 -7.59
N MET A 112 -9.94 19.70 -8.86
CA MET A 112 -9.06 19.35 -9.99
C MET A 112 -7.72 20.05 -9.91
N VAL A 113 -7.74 21.36 -9.66
CA VAL A 113 -6.52 22.17 -9.51
C VAL A 113 -5.72 21.67 -8.30
N GLY A 114 -6.37 21.49 -7.15
CA GLY A 114 -5.75 20.99 -5.94
C GLY A 114 -5.08 19.63 -6.14
N LEU A 115 -5.73 18.69 -6.82
CA LEU A 115 -5.13 17.40 -7.15
C LEU A 115 -3.88 17.56 -8.03
N TYR A 116 -3.96 18.36 -9.09
CA TYR A 116 -2.84 18.58 -10.00
C TYR A 116 -1.63 19.20 -9.31
N GLU A 117 -1.83 20.27 -8.52
CA GLU A 117 -0.74 20.95 -7.83
C GLU A 117 -0.10 20.08 -6.74
N ASN A 118 -0.91 19.29 -6.01
CA ASN A 118 -0.43 18.53 -4.85
C ASN A 118 0.13 17.14 -5.20
N CYS A 119 -0.38 16.48 -6.24
CA CYS A 119 0.12 15.17 -6.67
C CYS A 119 1.12 15.25 -7.80
N PHE A 120 0.94 16.19 -8.74
CA PHE A 120 1.76 16.27 -9.96
C PHE A 120 2.77 17.42 -9.92
N PHE A 121 2.85 18.15 -8.80
CA PHE A 121 3.76 19.29 -8.59
C PHE A 121 3.72 20.34 -9.71
N GLY A 122 2.59 20.42 -10.43
CA GLY A 122 2.40 21.35 -11.52
C GLY A 122 1.82 22.69 -11.07
N ASP A 123 1.82 23.66 -11.96
CA ASP A 123 1.14 24.94 -11.77
C ASP A 123 -0.09 24.96 -12.70
N TYR A 124 -1.28 25.27 -12.18
CA TYR A 124 -2.49 25.35 -13.02
C TYR A 124 -2.33 26.36 -14.17
N MET A 125 -1.46 27.36 -14.01
CA MET A 125 -1.11 28.34 -15.03
C MET A 125 -0.38 27.73 -16.24
N ASP A 126 0.16 26.52 -16.13
CA ASP A 126 0.73 25.76 -17.25
C ASP A 126 -0.32 25.48 -18.34
N PHE A 127 -1.61 25.52 -17.99
CA PHE A 127 -2.73 25.31 -18.91
C PHE A 127 -3.22 26.59 -19.58
N ALA A 128 -2.69 27.76 -19.22
CA ALA A 128 -2.98 29.02 -19.91
C ALA A 128 -2.08 29.16 -21.16
N LEU A 129 -2.69 29.11 -22.33
CA LEU A 129 -2.01 29.01 -23.63
C LEU A 129 -1.73 30.39 -24.26
N THR A 130 -2.39 31.45 -23.79
CA THR A 130 -2.16 32.83 -24.25
C THR A 130 -1.93 33.77 -23.08
N ASP A 131 -1.36 34.94 -23.38
CA ASP A 131 -1.17 35.99 -22.37
C ASP A 131 -2.53 36.51 -21.85
N GLU A 132 -3.58 36.55 -22.70
CA GLU A 132 -4.93 36.91 -22.26
C GLU A 132 -5.53 35.87 -21.29
N GLU A 133 -5.33 34.58 -21.57
CA GLU A 133 -5.78 33.50 -20.67
C GLU A 133 -5.06 33.56 -19.31
N LYS A 134 -3.77 33.94 -19.31
CA LYS A 134 -3.01 34.13 -18.07
C LYS A 134 -3.52 35.32 -17.26
N GLU A 135 -3.72 36.47 -17.91
CA GLU A 135 -4.26 37.67 -17.25
C GLU A 135 -5.66 37.39 -16.68
N GLU A 136 -6.52 36.69 -17.44
CA GLU A 136 -7.84 36.28 -16.96
C GLU A 136 -7.75 35.39 -15.72
N ALA A 137 -6.86 34.40 -15.72
CA ALA A 137 -6.69 33.47 -14.61
C ALA A 137 -6.11 34.15 -13.35
N GLU A 138 -5.13 35.04 -13.53
CA GLU A 138 -4.51 35.79 -12.42
C GLU A 138 -5.48 36.78 -11.76
N ASP A 139 -6.36 37.41 -12.55
CA ASP A 139 -7.34 38.38 -12.06
C ASP A 139 -8.64 37.72 -11.55
N ALA A 140 -8.83 36.42 -11.80
CA ALA A 140 -10.04 35.71 -11.40
C ALA A 140 -10.12 35.52 -9.88
N PHE A 141 -11.34 35.61 -9.34
CA PHE A 141 -11.58 35.31 -7.93
C PHE A 141 -11.60 33.81 -7.65
N ASP A 142 -12.19 33.05 -8.57
CA ASP A 142 -12.25 31.58 -8.58
C ASP A 142 -11.53 31.06 -9.83
N TYR A 143 -11.05 29.81 -9.81
CA TYR A 143 -10.39 29.23 -10.99
C TYR A 143 -11.32 29.20 -12.21
N PRO A 144 -10.87 29.66 -13.39
CA PRO A 144 -11.68 29.58 -14.60
C PRO A 144 -12.04 28.14 -14.97
N ASP A 145 -13.30 27.89 -15.35
CA ASP A 145 -13.79 26.57 -15.75
C ASP A 145 -12.91 25.89 -16.82
N TRP A 146 -12.41 26.69 -17.78
CA TRP A 146 -11.58 26.19 -18.87
C TRP A 146 -10.22 25.66 -18.40
N ILE A 147 -9.67 26.16 -17.29
CA ILE A 147 -8.45 25.63 -16.67
C ILE A 147 -8.74 24.26 -16.11
N GLY A 148 -9.77 24.12 -15.27
CA GLY A 148 -10.11 22.84 -14.67
C GLY A 148 -10.47 21.77 -15.69
N GLU A 149 -11.16 22.13 -16.77
CA GLU A 149 -11.43 21.20 -17.87
C GLU A 149 -10.13 20.79 -18.60
N ARG A 150 -9.15 21.69 -18.78
CA ARG A 150 -7.85 21.33 -19.39
C ARG A 150 -7.05 20.42 -18.46
N ILE A 151 -7.02 20.70 -17.16
CA ILE A 151 -6.40 19.84 -16.15
C ILE A 151 -7.04 18.46 -16.14
N TYR A 152 -8.37 18.39 -16.06
CA TYR A 152 -9.12 17.13 -16.08
C TYR A 152 -8.76 16.29 -17.32
N ASN A 153 -8.77 16.91 -18.50
CA ASN A 153 -8.40 16.22 -19.74
C ASN A 153 -6.93 15.79 -19.78
N HIS A 154 -6.02 16.57 -19.19
CA HIS A 154 -4.60 16.21 -19.09
C HIS A 154 -4.39 15.02 -18.16
N LEU A 155 -5.00 15.03 -16.98
CA LEU A 155 -4.90 13.97 -15.98
C LEU A 155 -5.39 12.62 -16.52
N LEU A 156 -6.43 12.61 -17.37
CA LEU A 156 -6.89 11.41 -18.07
C LEU A 156 -5.90 10.83 -19.10
N THR A 157 -4.83 11.56 -19.44
CA THR A 157 -3.80 11.11 -20.39
C THR A 157 -2.48 10.73 -19.74
N VAL A 158 -2.37 10.88 -18.42
CA VAL A 158 -1.19 10.47 -17.67
C VAL A 158 -1.12 8.94 -17.67
N LYS A 159 0.07 8.40 -17.90
CA LYS A 159 0.28 6.96 -17.99
C LYS A 159 0.24 6.31 -16.62
N ALA A 160 -0.13 5.03 -16.59
CA ALA A 160 -0.14 4.21 -15.38
C ALA A 160 1.11 4.37 -14.48
N SER A 161 2.32 4.22 -15.04
CA SER A 161 3.57 4.39 -14.27
C SER A 161 3.69 5.76 -13.61
N ASP A 162 3.34 6.83 -14.33
CA ASP A 162 3.44 8.21 -13.85
C ASP A 162 2.34 8.47 -12.81
N LEU A 163 1.17 7.81 -12.92
CA LEU A 163 0.12 7.84 -11.90
C LEU A 163 0.53 7.11 -10.63
N MET A 164 1.17 5.94 -10.73
CA MET A 164 1.64 5.18 -9.57
C MET A 164 2.66 6.01 -8.79
N GLU A 165 3.61 6.65 -9.49
CA GLU A 165 4.60 7.54 -8.88
C GLU A 165 3.93 8.78 -8.26
N ALA A 166 3.07 9.49 -9.01
CA ALA A 166 2.49 10.74 -8.54
C ALA A 166 1.48 10.59 -7.40
N LEU A 167 0.74 9.47 -7.35
CA LEU A 167 -0.35 9.26 -6.39
C LEU A 167 0.07 8.39 -5.19
N PHE A 168 1.06 7.52 -5.37
CA PHE A 168 1.38 6.43 -4.45
C PHE A 168 2.89 6.20 -4.29
N GLU A 169 3.71 7.26 -4.38
CA GLU A 169 5.17 7.20 -4.15
C GLU A 169 5.50 6.48 -2.83
N ASP A 170 4.69 6.69 -1.79
CA ASP A 170 4.74 5.93 -0.54
C ASP A 170 3.37 5.42 -0.07
N ASP A 171 3.39 4.57 0.96
CA ASP A 171 2.17 3.99 1.54
C ASP A 171 1.38 4.96 2.45
N ASN A 172 1.91 6.15 2.73
CA ASN A 172 1.36 7.08 3.73
C ASN A 172 0.27 8.00 3.17
N GLY A 173 0.09 8.03 1.86
CA GLY A 173 -0.87 8.90 1.18
C GLY A 173 -0.38 10.35 1.10
N HIS A 174 -1.18 11.23 0.49
CA HIS A 174 -0.79 12.63 0.31
C HIS A 174 -1.13 13.48 1.53
N GLU A 175 -0.10 14.00 2.22
CA GLU A 175 -0.24 14.86 3.41
C GLU A 175 -1.09 16.12 3.16
N ASN A 176 -1.11 16.62 1.93
CA ASN A 176 -1.82 17.84 1.56
C ASN A 176 -3.26 17.61 1.06
N LEU A 177 -3.67 16.35 0.88
CA LEU A 177 -4.99 16.02 0.38
C LEU A 177 -5.83 15.37 1.49
N THR A 178 -6.99 15.95 1.73
CA THR A 178 -7.92 15.40 2.74
C THR A 178 -8.61 14.17 2.19
N ASP A 179 -8.64 13.08 2.96
CA ASP A 179 -9.28 11.81 2.60
C ASP A 179 -8.77 11.19 1.29
N PHE A 180 -7.52 11.48 0.90
CA PHE A 180 -6.90 10.82 -0.25
C PHE A 180 -6.55 9.36 0.10
N PRO A 181 -6.90 8.39 -0.77
CA PRO A 181 -6.67 6.98 -0.48
C PRO A 181 -5.17 6.65 -0.44
N THR A 182 -4.76 5.79 0.50
CA THR A 182 -3.38 5.28 0.51
C THR A 182 -3.18 4.18 -0.54
N LYS A 183 -1.92 3.88 -0.90
CA LYS A 183 -1.60 2.75 -1.79
C LYS A 183 -2.17 1.43 -1.27
N GLU A 184 -2.12 1.21 0.04
CA GLU A 184 -2.68 0.02 0.68
C GLU A 184 -4.23 -0.04 0.57
N GLN A 185 -4.91 1.10 0.69
CA GLN A 185 -6.36 1.17 0.49
C GLN A 185 -6.74 0.88 -0.96
N PHE A 186 -6.00 1.45 -1.92
CA PHE A 186 -6.15 1.15 -3.34
C PHE A 186 -5.92 -0.35 -3.62
N ARG A 187 -4.85 -0.95 -3.08
CA ARG A 187 -4.56 -2.38 -3.20
C ARG A 187 -5.70 -3.24 -2.68
N LYS A 188 -6.18 -2.97 -1.46
CA LYS A 188 -7.31 -3.69 -0.86
C LYS A 188 -8.58 -3.57 -1.70
N GLU A 189 -8.84 -2.39 -2.28
CA GLU A 189 -9.96 -2.18 -3.19
C GLU A 189 -9.83 -3.06 -4.46
N MET A 190 -8.66 -3.05 -5.10
CA MET A 190 -8.41 -3.82 -6.33
C MET A 190 -8.46 -5.32 -6.10
N MET A 191 -7.83 -5.81 -5.02
CA MET A 191 -7.94 -7.21 -4.61
C MET A 191 -9.40 -7.62 -4.39
N CYS A 192 -10.23 -6.76 -3.80
CA CYS A 192 -11.66 -7.03 -3.61
C CYS A 192 -12.46 -7.05 -4.92
N LYS A 193 -12.13 -6.17 -5.89
CA LYS A 193 -12.79 -6.14 -7.20
C LYS A 193 -12.37 -7.35 -8.04
N TYR A 194 -11.08 -7.70 -8.06
CA TYR A 194 -10.54 -8.83 -8.81
C TYR A 194 -11.03 -10.19 -8.28
N LYS A 195 -11.02 -10.40 -6.95
CA LYS A 195 -11.59 -11.64 -6.36
C LYS A 195 -13.03 -11.90 -6.78
N LYS A 196 -13.82 -10.86 -7.06
CA LYS A 196 -15.22 -10.99 -7.51
C LYS A 196 -15.34 -11.34 -8.99
N SER A 197 -14.38 -10.98 -9.83
CA SER A 197 -14.42 -11.32 -11.26
C SER A 197 -14.06 -12.78 -11.52
N GLU A 198 -13.18 -13.38 -10.70
CA GLU A 198 -12.84 -14.82 -10.81
C GLU A 198 -13.96 -15.76 -10.32
N GLN A 199 -14.90 -15.27 -9.53
CA GLN A 199 -16.00 -16.05 -8.97
C GLN A 199 -17.31 -16.00 -9.79
N GLN A 200 -17.34 -15.27 -10.91
CA GLN A 200 -18.50 -15.14 -11.82
C GLN A 200 -18.30 -15.94 -13.11
#